data_AF-A0A933H1P0-F1
#
_entry.id   AF-A0A933H1P0-F1
#
_cell.length_a   1.000
_cell.length_b   1.000
_cell.length_c   1.000
_cell.angle_alpha   90.00
_cell.angle_beta   90.00
_cell.angle_gamma   90.00
#
_symmetry.space_group_name_H-M   'P 1'
#
loop_
_entity.id
_entity.type
_entity.pdbx_description
1 polymer ?
#
loop_
_entity_poly.entity_id
_entity_poly.type
_entity_poly.pdbx_seq_one_letter_code
_entity_poly.pdbx_strand_id
1 'polypeptide(L)'
;MASRPPREYLGQSIERLVAEKVYAIPGGLEVDRHEGFHIARRRVLYREAILVTLHRTFGRPYLILSLGAAVFLGSLALAAAAAGVPRAAIPLVISASSAALLAAVRLLHPLRVVIVVSRRTRVRLSYPFRAGRARETYEEIARRIRATRETQATAGP
;
A
#
# COMPACT_ATOMS: atom_id res chain seq x y z
N MET A 1 20.74 -28.64 -8.48
CA MET A 1 19.89 -27.44 -8.36
C MET A 1 19.53 -27.27 -6.89
N ALA A 2 20.06 -26.26 -6.19
CA ALA A 2 19.71 -26.04 -4.77
C ALA A 2 18.23 -25.66 -4.66
N SER A 3 17.47 -26.38 -3.81
CA SER A 3 16.08 -26.04 -3.51
C SER A 3 16.03 -24.64 -2.90
N ARG A 4 15.17 -23.77 -3.43
CA ARG A 4 14.99 -22.43 -2.88
C ARG A 4 14.46 -22.57 -1.44
N PRO A 5 14.99 -21.77 -0.48
CA PRO A 5 14.47 -21.81 0.89
C PRO A 5 12.97 -21.51 0.88
N PRO A 6 12.19 -22.15 1.77
CA PRO A 6 10.77 -21.88 1.88
C PRO A 6 10.57 -20.39 2.16
N ARG A 7 9.72 -19.75 1.35
CA ARG A 7 9.38 -18.33 1.44
C ARG A 7 7.88 -18.18 1.61
N GLU A 8 7.47 -17.40 2.60
CA GLU A 8 6.06 -17.16 2.89
C GLU A 8 5.65 -15.79 2.32
N TYR A 9 4.55 -15.72 1.58
CA TYR A 9 4.07 -14.46 1.02
C TYR A 9 3.43 -13.60 2.10
N LEU A 10 3.98 -12.40 2.33
CA LEU A 10 3.45 -11.46 3.33
C LEU A 10 2.47 -10.45 2.74
N GLY A 11 2.70 -10.04 1.50
CA GLY A 11 1.92 -9.02 0.83
C GLY A 11 2.64 -8.41 -0.35
N GLN A 12 2.01 -7.38 -0.92
CA GLN A 12 2.56 -6.64 -2.04
C GLN A 12 2.33 -5.14 -1.84
N SER A 13 3.14 -4.33 -2.52
CA SER A 13 2.84 -2.93 -2.75
C SER A 13 2.90 -2.64 -4.25
N ILE A 14 2.08 -1.70 -4.68
CA ILE A 14 2.11 -1.15 -6.04
C ILE A 14 2.42 0.32 -5.87
N GLU A 15 3.60 0.73 -6.30
CA GLU A 15 4.06 2.11 -6.24
C GLU A 15 4.55 2.53 -7.63
N ARG A 16 3.96 3.58 -8.20
CA ARG A 16 4.33 4.12 -9.52
C ARG A 16 4.40 3.06 -10.63
N LEU A 17 3.37 2.20 -10.72
CA LEU A 17 3.27 1.09 -11.69
C LEU A 17 4.29 -0.05 -11.46
N VAL A 18 5.10 0.01 -10.40
CA VAL A 18 6.00 -1.07 -10.02
C VAL A 18 5.34 -1.90 -8.93
N ALA A 19 5.18 -3.19 -9.21
CA ALA A 19 4.69 -4.17 -8.23
C ALA A 19 5.88 -4.76 -7.47
N GLU A 20 5.87 -4.61 -6.14
CA GLU A 20 6.83 -5.21 -5.23
C GLU A 20 6.13 -6.28 -4.40
N LYS A 21 6.51 -7.54 -4.58
CA LYS A 21 6.03 -8.68 -3.78
C LYS A 21 7.02 -8.95 -2.67
N VAL A 22 6.52 -9.07 -1.44
CA VAL A 22 7.36 -9.24 -0.26
C VAL A 22 7.10 -10.62 0.33
N TYR A 23 8.19 -11.33 0.57
CA TYR A 23 8.21 -12.67 1.13
C TYR A 23 9.02 -12.69 2.42
N ALA A 24 8.53 -13.38 3.44
CA ALA A 24 9.32 -13.72 4.61
C ALA A 24 10.27 -14.87 4.25
N ILE A 25 11.52 -14.74 4.68
CA ILE A 25 12.55 -15.78 4.63
C ILE A 25 13.16 -15.96 6.02
N PRO A 26 13.85 -17.08 6.30
CA PRO A 26 14.63 -17.23 7.52
C PRO A 26 15.65 -16.09 7.64
N GLY A 27 15.56 -15.29 8.71
CA GLY A 27 16.48 -14.18 8.97
C GLY A 27 16.24 -12.88 8.20
N GLY A 28 15.20 -12.77 7.37
CA GLY A 28 14.88 -11.51 6.70
C GLY A 28 13.61 -11.48 5.86
N LEU A 29 13.56 -10.50 4.97
CA LEU A 29 12.54 -10.29 3.96
C LEU A 29 13.19 -10.35 2.57
N GLU A 30 12.51 -10.98 1.62
CA GLU A 30 12.86 -10.98 0.20
C GLU A 30 11.82 -10.17 -0.56
N VAL A 31 12.26 -9.25 -1.40
CA VAL A 31 11.41 -8.36 -2.19
C VAL A 31 11.68 -8.64 -3.66
N ASP A 32 10.66 -9.13 -4.35
CA ASP A 32 10.66 -9.28 -5.80
C ASP A 32 10.01 -8.03 -6.41
N ARG A 33 10.82 -7.17 -7.04
CA ARG A 33 10.39 -5.96 -7.74
C ARG A 33 10.26 -6.25 -9.23
N HIS A 34 9.09 -6.02 -9.79
CA HIS A 34 8.81 -6.21 -11.21
C HIS A 34 8.93 -4.87 -11.96
N GLU A 35 9.95 -4.75 -12.81
CA GLU A 35 10.14 -3.63 -13.75
C GLU A 35 10.04 -4.14 -15.19
N GLY A 36 8.83 -4.12 -15.74
CA GLY A 36 8.55 -4.71 -17.05
C GLY A 36 8.86 -6.21 -17.07
N PHE A 37 9.82 -6.61 -17.90
CA PHE A 37 10.28 -8.00 -18.02
C PHE A 37 11.42 -8.36 -17.04
N HIS A 38 11.95 -7.39 -16.29
CA HIS A 38 13.02 -7.61 -15.33
C HIS A 38 12.46 -7.79 -13.91
N ILE A 39 12.94 -8.83 -13.22
CA ILE A 39 12.65 -9.08 -11.81
C ILE A 39 13.91 -8.78 -11.02
N ALA A 40 13.91 -7.66 -10.29
CA ALA A 40 14.98 -7.30 -9.38
C ALA A 40 14.64 -7.85 -7.98
N ARG A 41 15.46 -8.79 -7.50
CA ARG A 41 15.31 -9.37 -6.17
C ARG A 41 16.21 -8.67 -5.16
N ARG A 42 15.62 -8.17 -4.08
CA ARG A 42 16.33 -7.54 -2.97
C ARG A 42 16.09 -8.31 -1.68
N ARG A 43 17.06 -8.30 -0.78
CA ARG A 43 16.93 -8.90 0.53
C ARG A 43 17.15 -7.85 1.61
N VAL A 44 16.37 -7.96 2.67
CA VAL A 44 16.47 -7.13 3.87
C VAL A 44 16.61 -8.06 5.06
N LEU A 45 17.82 -8.13 5.62
CA LEU A 45 18.09 -8.94 6.78
C LEU A 45 17.53 -8.26 8.04
N TYR A 46 16.94 -9.02 8.96
CA TYR A 46 16.37 -8.46 10.18
C TYR A 46 17.41 -7.77 11.06
N ARG A 47 18.67 -8.26 11.06
CA ARG A 47 19.80 -7.61 11.73
C ARG A 47 20.12 -6.20 11.20
N GLU A 48 19.81 -5.93 9.93
CA GLU A 48 20.07 -4.65 9.27
C GLU A 48 18.85 -3.73 9.28
N ALA A 49 17.71 -4.22 9.78
CA ALA A 49 16.50 -3.43 9.92
C ALA A 49 16.69 -2.39 11.03
N ILE A 50 16.57 -1.13 10.66
CA ILE A 50 16.70 0.02 11.56
C ILE A 50 15.35 0.30 12.21
N LEU A 51 14.30 0.36 11.40
CA LEU A 51 12.98 0.82 11.78
C LEU A 51 11.89 -0.02 11.11
N VAL A 52 10.83 -0.31 11.85
CA VAL A 52 9.57 -0.84 11.32
C VAL A 52 8.44 0.06 11.79
N THR A 53 7.59 0.50 10.88
CA THR A 53 6.46 1.38 11.19
C THR A 53 5.18 0.89 10.53
N LEU A 54 4.07 1.07 11.23
CA LEU A 54 2.72 0.89 10.71
C LEU A 54 2.07 2.27 10.61
N HIS A 55 1.71 2.70 9.41
CA HIS A 55 1.04 3.98 9.19
C HIS A 55 -0.23 3.79 8.36
N ARG A 56 -1.14 4.76 8.50
CA ARG A 56 -2.34 4.88 7.67
C ARG A 56 -2.07 5.91 6.58
N THR A 57 -2.34 5.54 5.34
CA THR A 57 -2.14 6.40 4.17
C THR A 57 -3.44 6.46 3.39
N PHE A 58 -3.89 7.66 3.10
CA PHE A 58 -4.95 7.87 2.13
C PHE A 58 -4.30 7.91 0.75
N GLY A 59 -4.90 7.24 -0.24
CA GLY A 59 -4.46 7.32 -1.63
C GLY A 59 -4.76 8.73 -2.17
N ARG A 60 -3.96 9.73 -1.75
CA ARG A 60 -4.11 11.15 -2.07
C ARG A 60 -4.46 11.41 -3.54
N PRO A 61 -3.72 10.87 -4.54
CA PRO A 61 -4.03 11.15 -5.95
C PRO A 61 -5.43 10.66 -6.34
N TYR A 62 -5.82 9.45 -5.90
CA TYR A 62 -7.15 8.93 -6.19
C TYR A 62 -8.25 9.78 -5.55
N LEU A 63 -8.06 10.20 -4.29
CA LEU A 63 -9.03 11.02 -3.56
C LEU A 63 -9.19 12.41 -4.22
N ILE A 64 -8.09 13.03 -4.63
CA ILE A 64 -8.10 14.32 -5.35
C ILE A 64 -8.83 14.17 -6.69
N LEU A 65 -8.55 13.11 -7.45
CA LEU A 65 -9.19 12.85 -8.73
C LEU A 65 -10.69 12.57 -8.58
N SER A 66 -11.08 11.71 -7.63
CA SER A 66 -12.50 11.36 -7.44
C SER A 66 -13.31 12.53 -6.90
N LEU A 67 -12.75 13.30 -5.95
CA LEU A 67 -13.40 14.49 -5.41
C LEU A 67 -13.46 15.60 -6.46
N GLY A 68 -12.37 15.83 -7.20
CA GLY A 68 -12.33 16.81 -8.29
C GLY A 68 -13.32 16.47 -9.41
N ALA A 69 -13.41 15.20 -9.80
CA ALA A 69 -14.41 14.74 -10.76
C ALA A 69 -15.85 14.94 -10.24
N ALA A 70 -16.12 14.63 -8.97
CA ALA A 70 -17.43 14.84 -8.37
C ALA A 70 -17.84 16.33 -8.38
N VAL A 71 -16.93 17.23 -7.98
CA VAL A 71 -17.17 18.67 -7.98
C VAL A 71 -17.36 19.20 -9.39
N PHE A 72 -16.49 18.80 -10.33
CA PHE A 72 -16.56 19.22 -11.72
C PHE A 72 -17.88 18.78 -12.38
N LEU A 73 -18.22 17.50 -12.29
CA LEU A 73 -19.46 16.97 -12.87
C LEU A 73 -20.70 17.56 -12.20
N GLY A 74 -20.66 17.77 -10.88
CA GLY A 74 -21.73 18.44 -10.15
C GLY A 74 -21.94 19.89 -10.60
N SER A 75 -20.85 20.62 -10.85
CA SER A 75 -20.93 21.99 -11.38
C SER A 75 -21.52 22.04 -12.79
N LEU A 76 -21.15 21.09 -13.66
CA LEU A 76 -21.74 20.95 -15.00
C LEU A 76 -23.23 20.60 -14.93
N ALA A 77 -23.62 19.72 -14.01
CA ALA A 77 -25.02 19.37 -13.80
C ALA A 77 -25.85 20.59 -13.40
N LEU A 78 -25.34 21.40 -12.46
CA LEU A 78 -25.99 22.63 -12.02
C LEU A 78 -26.11 23.64 -13.16
N ALA A 79 -25.05 23.82 -13.95
CA ALA A 79 -25.06 24.70 -15.12
C ALA A 79 -26.09 24.24 -16.17
N ALA A 80 -26.17 22.94 -16.48
CA ALA A 80 -27.14 22.39 -17.41
C ALA A 80 -28.60 22.57 -16.93
N ALA A 81 -28.83 22.42 -15.64
CA ALA A 81 -30.14 22.68 -15.03
C ALA A 81 -30.51 24.18 -15.12
N ALA A 82 -29.57 25.07 -14.82
CA ALA A 82 -29.77 26.52 -14.93
C ALA A 82 -30.01 26.98 -16.38
N ALA A 83 -29.41 26.30 -17.36
CA ALA A 83 -29.61 26.56 -18.78
C ALA A 83 -30.95 26.00 -19.34
N GLY A 84 -31.81 25.41 -18.51
CA GLY A 84 -33.10 24.88 -18.94
C GLY A 84 -33.01 23.56 -19.73
N VAL A 85 -31.89 22.82 -19.61
CA VAL A 85 -31.69 21.52 -20.29
C VAL A 85 -31.64 20.38 -19.25
N PRO A 86 -32.74 20.09 -18.53
CA PRO A 86 -32.73 19.15 -17.41
C PRO A 86 -32.38 17.72 -17.84
N ARG A 87 -32.67 17.34 -19.10
CA ARG A 87 -32.30 16.03 -19.64
C ARG A 87 -30.80 15.79 -19.67
N ALA A 88 -30.00 16.84 -19.91
CA ALA A 88 -28.53 16.76 -19.86
C ALA A 88 -27.99 16.74 -18.42
N ALA A 89 -28.73 17.30 -17.46
CA ALA A 89 -28.32 17.31 -16.06
C ALA A 89 -28.39 15.91 -15.40
N ILE A 90 -29.36 15.07 -15.78
CA ILE A 90 -29.55 13.73 -15.20
C ILE A 90 -28.27 12.85 -15.26
N PRO A 91 -27.65 12.60 -16.43
CA PRO A 91 -26.45 11.76 -16.49
C PRO A 91 -25.26 12.39 -15.76
N LEU A 92 -25.18 13.73 -15.71
CA LEU A 92 -24.13 14.44 -14.97
C LEU A 92 -24.29 14.25 -13.45
N VAL A 93 -25.51 14.33 -12.93
CA VAL A 93 -25.79 14.06 -11.51
C VAL A 93 -25.46 12.61 -11.14
N ILE A 94 -25.83 11.64 -11.97
CA ILE A 94 -25.52 10.22 -11.73
C ILE A 94 -24.00 10.02 -11.69
N SER A 95 -23.27 10.62 -12.64
CA SER A 95 -21.82 10.51 -12.72
C SER A 95 -21.12 11.20 -11.55
N ALA A 96 -21.57 12.40 -11.18
CA ALA A 96 -21.06 13.16 -10.02
C ALA A 96 -21.28 12.38 -8.71
N SER A 97 -22.48 11.81 -8.54
CA SER A 97 -22.85 11.01 -7.37
C SER A 97 -22.00 9.75 -7.28
N SER A 98 -21.76 9.07 -8.41
CA SER A 98 -20.88 7.90 -8.48
C SER A 98 -19.44 8.24 -8.10
N ALA A 99 -18.91 9.36 -8.61
CA ALA A 99 -17.57 9.83 -8.27
C ALA A 99 -17.46 10.21 -6.78
N ALA A 100 -18.49 10.88 -6.23
CA ALA A 100 -18.57 11.25 -4.82
C ALA A 100 -18.62 10.00 -3.92
N LEU A 101 -19.41 8.99 -4.30
CA LEU A 101 -19.49 7.72 -3.58
C LEU A 101 -18.13 7.01 -3.54
N LEU A 102 -17.42 6.95 -4.66
CA LEU A 102 -16.07 6.39 -4.72
C LEU A 102 -15.08 7.16 -3.82
N ALA A 103 -15.17 8.49 -3.81
CA ALA A 103 -14.37 9.33 -2.91
C ALA A 103 -14.67 9.03 -1.44
N ALA A 104 -15.96 8.90 -1.09
CA ALA A 104 -16.42 8.60 0.27
C ALA A 104 -15.95 7.22 0.75
N VAL A 105 -16.15 6.17 -0.06
CA VAL A 105 -15.66 4.81 0.24
C VAL A 105 -14.15 4.83 0.49
N ARG A 106 -13.40 5.61 -0.30
CA ARG A 106 -11.95 5.70 -0.15
C ARG A 106 -11.52 6.46 1.10
N LEU A 107 -12.26 7.49 1.48
CA LEU A 107 -12.03 8.25 2.70
C LEU A 107 -12.29 7.37 3.95
N LEU A 108 -13.33 6.55 3.91
CA LEU A 108 -13.68 5.63 5.00
C LEU A 108 -12.70 4.45 5.14
N HIS A 109 -12.03 4.04 4.06
CA HIS A 109 -11.12 2.91 4.06
C HIS A 109 -9.65 3.33 3.79
N PRO A 110 -8.94 3.86 4.80
CA PRO A 110 -7.52 4.19 4.68
C PRO A 110 -6.69 2.92 4.42
N LEU A 111 -5.68 3.05 3.55
CA LEU A 111 -4.72 1.97 3.33
C LEU A 111 -3.80 1.88 4.55
N ARG A 112 -3.66 0.68 5.10
CA ARG A 112 -2.63 0.42 6.12
C ARG A 112 -1.37 -0.06 5.44
N VAL A 113 -0.26 0.55 5.79
CA VAL A 113 1.03 0.25 5.18
C VAL A 113 2.06 0.01 6.26
N VAL A 114 2.75 -1.13 6.15
CA VAL A 114 3.91 -1.47 6.98
C VAL A 114 5.16 -1.12 6.18
N ILE A 115 6.05 -0.31 6.76
CA ILE A 115 7.36 -0.01 6.18
C ILE A 115 8.43 -0.65 7.04
N VAL A 116 9.34 -1.35 6.40
CA VAL A 116 10.59 -1.84 7.00
C VAL A 116 11.73 -1.08 6.34
N VAL A 117 12.52 -0.36 7.13
CA VAL A 117 13.69 0.39 6.68
C VAL A 117 14.94 -0.33 7.14
N SER A 118 15.83 -0.62 6.20
CA SER A 118 17.20 -1.06 6.47
C SER A 118 18.20 -0.02 6.01
N ARG A 119 19.49 -0.24 6.31
CA ARG A 119 20.58 0.64 5.85
C ARG A 119 20.64 0.80 4.33
N ARG A 120 20.21 -0.22 3.57
CA ARG A 120 20.37 -0.27 2.10
C ARG A 120 19.05 -0.21 1.34
N THR A 121 17.94 -0.57 1.98
CA THR A 121 16.66 -0.81 1.30
C THR A 121 15.49 -0.39 2.17
N ARG A 122 14.45 0.14 1.53
CA ARG A 122 13.13 0.36 2.14
C ARG A 122 12.13 -0.60 1.52
N VAL A 123 11.40 -1.33 2.35
CA VAL A 123 10.36 -2.28 1.93
C VAL A 123 9.02 -1.75 2.36
N ARG A 124 8.03 -1.81 1.46
CA ARG A 124 6.67 -1.35 1.71
C ARG A 124 5.68 -2.50 1.49
N LEU A 125 4.84 -2.74 2.48
CA LEU A 125 3.77 -3.73 2.47
C LEU A 125 2.44 -2.99 2.59
N SER A 126 1.55 -3.15 1.61
CA SER A 126 0.26 -2.46 1.58
C SER A 126 -0.89 -3.45 1.80
N TYR A 127 -1.78 -3.12 2.73
CA TYR A 127 -2.94 -3.96 3.07
C TYR A 127 -4.23 -3.16 2.83
N PRO A 128 -4.83 -3.26 1.63
CA PRO A 128 -6.14 -2.68 1.37
C PRO A 128 -7.20 -3.48 2.15
N PHE A 129 -8.06 -2.79 2.90
CA PHE A 129 -9.19 -3.36 3.66
C PHE A 129 -8.85 -4.41 4.75
N ARG A 130 -7.59 -4.87 4.85
CA ARG A 130 -7.16 -5.91 5.82
C ARG A 130 -6.39 -5.30 6.98
N ALA A 131 -7.12 -4.55 7.77
CA ALA A 131 -6.63 -3.85 8.95
C ALA A 131 -5.91 -4.76 9.97
N GLY A 132 -6.50 -5.92 10.26
CA GLY A 132 -5.95 -6.92 11.19
C GLY A 132 -4.64 -7.52 10.68
N ARG A 133 -4.64 -7.99 9.43
CA ARG A 133 -3.44 -8.58 8.82
C ARG A 133 -2.23 -7.64 8.81
N ALA A 134 -2.45 -6.34 8.54
CA ALA A 134 -1.37 -5.36 8.60
C ALA A 134 -0.72 -5.27 9.99
N ARG A 135 -1.53 -5.37 11.04
CA ARG A 135 -1.07 -5.33 12.43
C ARG A 135 -0.36 -6.62 12.82
N GLU A 136 -0.92 -7.78 12.46
CA GLU A 136 -0.29 -9.08 12.65
C GLU A 136 1.10 -9.13 12.00
N THR A 137 1.21 -8.73 10.73
CA THR A 137 2.49 -8.71 10.02
C THR A 137 3.48 -7.72 10.63
N TYR A 138 3.02 -6.55 11.08
CA TYR A 138 3.85 -5.59 11.80
C TYR A 138 4.41 -6.20 13.09
N GLU A 139 3.55 -6.76 13.94
CA GLU A 139 3.92 -7.36 15.22
C GLU A 139 4.87 -8.54 15.02
N GLU A 140 4.61 -9.36 14.00
CA GLU A 140 5.46 -10.48 13.63
C GLU A 140 6.86 -10.04 13.21
N ILE A 141 6.97 -9.07 12.29
CA ILE A 141 8.27 -8.55 11.85
C ILE A 141 9.02 -7.92 13.03
N ALA A 142 8.32 -7.15 13.87
CA ALA A 142 8.91 -6.52 15.05
C ALA A 142 9.41 -7.55 16.07
N ARG A 143 8.69 -8.66 16.29
CA ARG A 143 9.15 -9.79 17.11
C ARG A 143 10.41 -10.43 16.53
N ARG A 144 10.43 -10.74 15.23
CA ARG A 144 11.59 -11.36 14.56
C ARG A 144 12.85 -10.48 14.61
N ILE A 145 12.69 -9.17 14.45
CA ILE A 145 13.81 -8.21 14.57
C ILE A 145 14.36 -8.17 15.99
N ARG A 146 13.49 -8.14 17.01
CA ARG A 146 13.92 -8.16 18.42
C ARG A 146 14.70 -9.43 18.76
N ALA A 147 14.16 -10.60 18.42
CA ALA A 147 14.82 -11.88 18.65
C ALA A 147 16.20 -11.96 17.97
N THR A 148 16.31 -11.43 16.74
CA THR A 148 17.59 -11.38 16.01
C THR A 148 18.61 -10.49 16.73
N ARG A 149 18.19 -9.31 17.23
CA ARG A 149 19.08 -8.39 17.96
C ARG A 149 19.53 -8.97 19.30
N GLU A 150 18.65 -9.65 20.02
CA GLU A 150 18.98 -10.33 21.29
C GLU A 150 20.03 -11.42 21.05
N THR A 151 19.87 -12.22 20.00
CA THR A 151 20.85 -13.27 19.64
C THR A 151 22.20 -12.67 19.25
N GLN A 152 22.22 -11.50 18.60
CA GLN A 152 23.47 -10.81 18.27
C GLN A 152 24.13 -10.18 19.50
N ALA A 153 23.35 -9.70 20.46
CA ALA A 153 23.88 -9.16 21.71
C ALA A 153 24.55 -10.25 22.56
N THR A 154 24.04 -11.48 22.56
CA THR A 154 24.64 -12.61 23.29
C THR A 154 25.82 -13.25 22.57
N ALA A 155 25.90 -13.15 21.24
CA ALA A 155 26.98 -13.74 20.45
C ALA A 155 28.34 -13.00 20.55
N GLY A 156 28.36 -11.81 21.15
CA GLY A 156 29.55 -10.95 21.20
C GLY A 156 29.92 -10.34 19.84
N PRO A 157 30.72 -9.26 19.83
CA PRO A 157 31.20 -8.63 18.60
C PRO A 157 32.18 -9.51 17.80
#